data_AF-A0A2G8K682-F1
#
_entry.id   AF-A0A2G8K682-F1
#
_cell.length_a   1.000
_cell.length_b   1.000
_cell.length_c   1.000
_cell.angle_alpha   90.00
_cell.angle_beta   90.00
_cell.angle_gamma   90.00
#
_symmetry.space_group_name_H-M   'P 1'
#
loop_
_entity.id
_entity.type
_entity.pdbx_description
1 polymer ?
#
loop_
_entity_poly.entity_id
_entity_poly.type
_entity_poly.pdbx_seq_one_letter_code
_entity_poly.pdbx_strand_id
1 'polypeptide(L)'
;MCIKRRIYNQCVIPTMAYGAETWTTTKQLEQKLLVPQRAMESRMRNITIRDKVKNSKIRKQTQVKDIILKIKEAKRRKAGHLMRIADYRWTKRLTEWQPRYVKRGRGRQKRRWRDDITTYIGKHME
;
A
#
# COMPACT_ATOMS: atom_id res chain seq x y z
N MET A 1 -14.53 -21.09 -10.12
CA MET A 1 -14.12 -19.92 -9.30
C MET A 1 -12.76 -19.33 -9.65
N CYS A 2 -11.94 -20.00 -10.48
CA CYS A 2 -10.55 -19.62 -10.73
C CYS A 2 -10.36 -18.39 -11.63
N ILE A 3 -11.21 -18.19 -12.65
CA ILE A 3 -10.95 -17.18 -13.70
C ILE A 3 -11.07 -15.75 -13.17
N LYS A 4 -12.20 -15.38 -12.52
CA LYS A 4 -12.40 -14.01 -11.98
C LYS A 4 -11.31 -13.62 -10.98
N ARG A 5 -10.93 -14.54 -10.08
CA ARG A 5 -9.84 -14.34 -9.12
C ARG A 5 -8.49 -14.15 -9.81
N ARG A 6 -8.19 -14.98 -10.82
CA ARG A 6 -6.93 -14.90 -11.58
C ARG A 6 -6.80 -13.55 -12.28
N ILE A 7 -7.83 -13.15 -13.02
CA ILE A 7 -7.88 -11.85 -13.72
C ILE A 7 -7.73 -10.70 -12.73
N TYR A 8 -8.43 -10.73 -11.61
CA TYR A 8 -8.31 -9.66 -10.62
C TYR A 8 -6.90 -9.52 -10.06
N ASN A 9 -6.27 -10.65 -9.71
CA ASN A 9 -4.92 -10.65 -9.17
C ASN A 9 -3.86 -10.23 -10.20
N GLN A 10 -4.09 -10.51 -11.48
CA GLN A 10 -3.15 -10.20 -12.57
C GLN A 10 -3.32 -8.80 -13.14
N CYS A 11 -4.56 -8.31 -13.27
CA CYS A 11 -4.84 -7.05 -13.95
C CYS A 11 -5.24 -5.94 -12.96
N VAL A 12 -6.22 -6.20 -12.09
CA VAL A 12 -6.82 -5.15 -11.25
C VAL A 12 -5.87 -4.75 -10.12
N ILE A 13 -5.30 -5.71 -9.39
CA ILE A 13 -4.38 -5.42 -8.29
C ILE A 13 -3.16 -4.61 -8.75
N PRO A 14 -2.44 -4.98 -9.83
CA PRO A 14 -1.31 -4.18 -10.31
C PRO A 14 -1.71 -2.79 -10.79
N THR A 15 -2.86 -2.67 -11.46
CA THR A 15 -3.36 -1.37 -11.94
C THR A 15 -3.67 -0.43 -10.78
N MET A 16 -4.36 -0.92 -9.75
CA MET A 16 -4.65 -0.12 -8.56
C MET A 16 -3.41 0.19 -7.71
N ALA A 17 -2.41 -0.70 -7.71
CA ALA A 17 -1.15 -0.51 -7.03
C ALA A 17 -0.10 0.21 -7.89
N TYR A 18 -0.46 0.70 -9.07
CA TYR A 18 0.45 1.41 -9.94
C TYR A 18 0.94 2.68 -9.25
N GLY A 19 2.25 2.92 -9.24
CA GLY A 19 2.83 4.08 -8.56
C GLY A 19 2.83 3.99 -7.02
N ALA A 20 2.42 2.86 -6.44
CA ALA A 20 2.45 2.63 -4.99
C ALA A 20 3.84 2.84 -4.36
N GLU A 21 4.89 2.72 -5.16
CA GLU A 21 6.28 2.95 -4.75
C GLU A 21 6.58 4.41 -4.43
N THR A 22 5.82 5.39 -4.94
CA THR A 22 6.08 6.82 -4.75
C THR A 22 5.15 7.46 -3.72
N TRP A 23 4.02 6.84 -3.40
CA TRP A 23 3.03 7.40 -2.50
C TRP A 23 3.36 7.22 -1.02
N THR A 24 2.76 8.08 -0.20
CA THR A 24 2.73 7.91 1.25
C THR A 24 1.53 7.08 1.68
N THR A 25 1.76 6.00 2.42
CA THR A 25 0.70 5.10 2.87
C THR A 25 0.02 5.68 4.11
N THR A 26 -0.97 6.52 3.87
CA THR A 26 -1.85 7.05 4.92
C THR A 26 -3.03 6.11 5.15
N LYS A 27 -3.59 6.07 6.37
CA LYS A 27 -4.81 5.29 6.66
C LYS A 27 -5.96 5.67 5.72
N GLN A 28 -6.06 6.94 5.35
CA GLN A 28 -7.08 7.42 4.40
C GLN A 28 -6.87 6.83 3.00
N LEU A 29 -5.62 6.78 2.52
CA LEU A 29 -5.29 6.13 1.24
C LEU A 29 -5.60 4.62 1.30
N GLU A 30 -5.23 3.93 2.38
CA GLU A 30 -5.54 2.52 2.56
C GLU A 30 -7.06 2.27 2.49
N GLN A 31 -7.88 3.10 3.16
CA GLN A 31 -9.34 2.97 3.08
C GLN A 31 -9.87 3.23 1.67
N LYS A 32 -9.36 4.25 0.97
CA LYS A 32 -9.73 4.53 -0.42
C LYS A 32 -9.45 3.37 -1.37
N LEU A 33 -8.48 2.51 -1.06
CA LEU A 33 -8.16 1.33 -1.85
C LEU A 33 -8.94 0.08 -1.41
N LEU A 34 -9.19 -0.06 -0.10
CA LEU A 34 -9.93 -1.19 0.45
C LEU A 34 -11.41 -1.16 0.10
N VAL A 35 -12.03 0.03 0.08
CA VAL A 35 -13.46 0.19 -0.29
C VAL A 35 -13.76 -0.37 -1.68
N PRO A 36 -13.09 0.06 -2.77
CA PRO A 36 -13.35 -0.49 -4.09
C PRO A 36 -12.97 -1.96 -4.20
N GLN A 37 -11.90 -2.42 -3.52
CA GLN A 37 -11.58 -3.85 -3.45
C GLN A 37 -12.75 -4.68 -2.88
N ARG A 38 -13.30 -4.28 -1.73
CA ARG A 38 -14.42 -4.97 -1.09
C ARG A 38 -15.67 -4.96 -1.98
N ALA A 39 -15.97 -3.83 -2.62
CA ALA A 39 -17.08 -3.73 -3.56
C ALA A 39 -16.93 -4.71 -4.73
N MET A 40 -15.74 -4.79 -5.32
CA MET A 40 -15.46 -5.73 -6.41
C MET A 40 -15.54 -7.19 -5.96
N GLU A 41 -15.04 -7.52 -4.76
CA GLU A 41 -15.13 -8.88 -4.20
C GLU A 41 -16.58 -9.33 -4.00
N SER A 42 -17.44 -8.45 -3.46
CA SER A 42 -18.88 -8.74 -3.33
C SER A 42 -19.53 -8.96 -4.70
N ARG A 43 -19.22 -8.10 -5.68
CA ARG A 43 -19.74 -8.22 -7.06
C ARG A 43 -19.28 -9.48 -7.78
N MET A 44 -18.04 -9.94 -7.56
CA MET A 44 -17.57 -11.21 -8.15
C MET A 44 -18.46 -12.40 -7.74
N ARG A 45 -19.02 -12.34 -6.53
CA ARG A 45 -19.88 -13.37 -5.94
C ARG A 45 -21.37 -13.09 -6.05
N ASN A 46 -21.77 -12.01 -6.73
CA ASN A 46 -23.15 -11.54 -6.83
C ASN A 46 -23.80 -11.26 -5.45
N ILE A 47 -22.99 -10.90 -4.45
CA ILE A 47 -23.47 -10.58 -3.10
C ILE A 47 -23.85 -9.11 -3.06
N THR A 48 -25.02 -8.83 -2.52
CA THR A 48 -25.57 -7.49 -2.29
C THR A 48 -25.56 -7.14 -0.80
N ILE A 49 -25.84 -5.88 -0.48
CA ILE A 49 -25.94 -5.41 0.91
C ILE A 49 -27.08 -6.12 1.65
N ARG A 50 -28.13 -6.54 0.94
CA ARG A 50 -29.33 -7.21 1.51
C ARG A 50 -29.00 -8.57 2.11
N ASP A 51 -27.98 -9.24 1.58
CA ASP A 51 -27.56 -10.57 2.04
C ASP A 51 -26.88 -10.54 3.42
N LYS A 52 -26.56 -9.34 3.94
CA LYS A 52 -25.93 -9.10 5.27
C LYS A 52 -24.71 -9.99 5.54
N VAL A 53 -24.00 -10.37 4.48
CA VAL A 53 -22.80 -11.23 4.57
C VAL A 53 -21.61 -10.40 5.03
N LYS A 54 -20.93 -10.88 6.08
CA LYS A 54 -19.69 -10.24 6.57
C LYS A 54 -18.59 -10.26 5.51
N ASN A 55 -17.88 -9.15 5.36
CA ASN A 55 -16.72 -9.04 4.44
C ASN A 55 -15.66 -10.12 4.68
N SER A 56 -15.46 -10.56 5.93
CA SER A 56 -14.53 -11.64 6.27
C SER A 56 -14.92 -12.98 5.61
N LYS A 57 -16.22 -13.28 5.50
CA LYS A 57 -16.73 -14.48 4.82
C LYS A 57 -16.50 -14.37 3.30
N ILE A 58 -16.77 -13.20 2.72
CA ILE A 58 -16.51 -12.94 1.29
C ILE A 58 -15.03 -13.12 0.98
N ARG A 59 -14.15 -12.55 1.80
CA ARG A 59 -12.70 -12.64 1.66
C ARG A 59 -12.17 -14.07 1.73
N LYS A 60 -12.65 -14.86 2.69
CA LYS A 60 -12.31 -16.30 2.82
C LYS A 60 -12.69 -17.09 1.57
N GLN A 61 -13.79 -16.70 0.93
CA GLN A 61 -14.29 -17.37 -0.27
C GLN A 61 -13.63 -16.90 -1.57
N THR A 62 -13.31 -15.61 -1.70
CA THR A 62 -12.66 -15.06 -2.92
C THR A 62 -11.17 -15.33 -2.95
N GLN A 63 -10.51 -15.35 -1.78
CA GLN A 63 -9.06 -15.55 -1.61
C GLN A 63 -8.19 -14.68 -2.55
N VAL A 64 -8.71 -13.50 -2.89
CA VAL A 64 -8.02 -12.52 -3.72
C VAL A 64 -6.81 -11.95 -2.95
N LYS A 65 -5.76 -11.50 -3.65
CA LYS A 65 -4.61 -10.87 -2.98
C LYS A 65 -5.02 -9.57 -2.28
N ASP A 66 -4.35 -9.24 -1.19
CA ASP A 66 -4.58 -7.97 -0.50
C ASP A 66 -3.82 -6.84 -1.19
N ILE A 67 -4.54 -5.79 -1.58
CA ILE A 67 -3.92 -4.64 -2.23
C ILE A 67 -2.95 -3.93 -1.29
N ILE A 68 -3.26 -3.85 0.00
CA ILE A 68 -2.42 -3.15 0.98
C ILE A 68 -1.13 -3.93 1.19
N LEU A 69 -1.21 -5.26 1.23
CA LEU A 69 -0.01 -6.09 1.26
C LEU A 69 0.84 -5.88 0.01
N LYS A 70 0.21 -5.87 -1.18
CA LYS A 70 0.91 -5.66 -2.45
C LYS A 70 1.63 -4.30 -2.51
N ILE A 71 0.99 -3.25 -2.02
CA ILE A 71 1.55 -1.89 -1.92
C ILE A 71 2.75 -1.89 -0.96
N LYS A 72 2.59 -2.50 0.22
CA LYS A 72 3.68 -2.61 1.21
C LYS A 72 4.87 -3.38 0.64
N GLU A 73 4.64 -4.47 -0.08
CA GLU A 73 5.69 -5.22 -0.77
C GLU A 73 6.41 -4.37 -1.83
N ALA A 74 5.67 -3.67 -2.70
CA ALA A 74 6.26 -2.81 -3.73
C ALA A 74 7.13 -1.72 -3.11
N LYS A 75 6.63 -1.06 -2.07
CA LYS A 75 7.34 -0.02 -1.35
C LYS A 75 8.61 -0.53 -0.68
N ARG A 76 8.57 -1.71 -0.04
CA ARG A 76 9.76 -2.36 0.52
C ARG A 76 10.78 -2.75 -0.53
N ARG A 77 10.33 -3.27 -1.69
CA ARG A 77 11.21 -3.59 -2.81
C ARG A 77 11.95 -2.34 -3.30
N LYS A 78 11.24 -1.21 -3.44
CA LYS A 78 11.84 0.08 -3.81
C LYS A 78 12.81 0.58 -2.74
N ALA A 79 12.44 0.49 -1.47
CA ALA A 79 13.31 0.86 -0.36
C ALA A 79 14.62 0.07 -0.36
N GLY A 80 14.55 -1.26 -0.47
CA GLY A 80 15.73 -2.11 -0.56
C GLY A 80 16.58 -1.81 -1.79
N HIS A 81 15.97 -1.47 -2.92
CA HIS A 81 16.70 -1.01 -4.10
C HIS A 81 17.44 0.32 -3.84
N LEU A 82 16.79 1.30 -3.21
CA LEU A 82 17.44 2.58 -2.85
C LEU A 82 18.60 2.39 -1.86
N MET A 83 18.48 1.47 -0.91
CA MET A 83 19.55 1.18 0.06
C MET A 83 20.80 0.58 -0.61
N ARG A 84 20.63 -0.24 -1.65
CA ARG A 84 21.75 -0.84 -2.40
C ARG A 84 22.43 0.13 -3.37
N ILE A 85 21.81 1.28 -3.66
CA ILE A 85 22.44 2.30 -4.50
C ILE A 85 23.50 3.03 -3.67
N ALA A 86 24.77 2.82 -4.05
CA ALA A 86 25.93 3.50 -3.48
C ALA A 86 26.03 4.97 -3.94
N ASP A 87 25.52 5.28 -5.14
CA ASP A 87 25.65 6.59 -5.77
C ASP A 87 24.83 7.71 -5.09
N TYR A 88 25.32 8.95 -5.21
CA TYR A 88 24.65 10.20 -4.77
C TYR A 88 23.46 10.65 -5.64
N ARG A 89 22.72 9.70 -6.24
CA ARG A 89 21.61 10.03 -7.15
C ARG A 89 20.54 10.87 -6.44
N TRP A 90 19.96 11.80 -7.19
CA TRP A 90 18.87 12.65 -6.72
C TRP A 90 17.72 11.87 -6.09
N THR A 91 17.41 10.67 -6.59
CA THR A 91 16.36 9.81 -6.04
C THR A 91 16.61 9.46 -4.58
N LYS A 92 17.84 9.07 -4.21
CA LYS A 92 18.20 8.75 -2.82
C LYS A 92 18.15 10.02 -1.97
N ARG A 93 18.76 11.10 -2.45
CA ARG A 93 18.75 12.42 -1.76
C ARG A 93 17.33 12.91 -1.49
N LEU A 94 16.46 12.98 -2.49
CA LEU A 94 15.07 13.44 -2.36
C LEU A 94 14.26 12.59 -1.39
N THR A 95 14.48 11.27 -1.43
CA THR A 95 13.79 10.32 -0.56
C THR A 95 14.23 10.48 0.90
N GLU A 96 15.53 10.71 1.10
CA GLU A 96 16.13 10.86 2.41
C GLU A 96 15.98 12.26 2.99
N TRP A 97 15.74 13.25 2.14
CA TRP A 97 15.78 14.67 2.47
C TRP A 97 14.79 15.04 3.58
N GLN A 98 15.31 15.81 4.54
CA GLN A 98 14.53 16.42 5.60
C GLN A 98 14.94 17.90 5.73
N PRO A 99 14.00 18.83 5.96
CA PRO A 99 14.35 20.22 6.24
C PRO A 99 15.26 20.30 7.48
N ARG A 100 16.48 20.81 7.31
CA ARG A 100 17.50 20.86 8.39
C ARG A 100 17.19 21.88 9.49
N TYR A 101 16.52 22.98 9.15
CA TYR A 101 16.31 24.11 10.07
C TYR A 101 14.88 24.21 10.61
N VAL A 102 14.00 23.26 10.24
CA VAL A 102 12.57 23.31 10.63
C VAL A 102 12.23 22.10 11.49
N LYS A 103 11.97 22.37 12.78
CA LYS A 103 11.40 21.37 13.68
C LYS A 103 9.95 21.13 13.29
N ARG A 104 9.54 19.86 13.25
CA ARG A 104 8.15 19.49 12.96
C ARG A 104 7.30 19.68 14.22
N GLY A 105 6.11 20.29 14.07
CA GLY A 105 5.17 20.48 15.19
C GLY A 105 4.78 19.16 15.87
N ARG A 106 4.51 19.19 17.17
CA ARG A 106 4.06 18.01 17.94
C ARG A 106 2.62 17.62 17.56
N GLY A 107 2.26 16.34 17.70
CA GLY A 107 0.92 15.84 17.41
C GLY A 107 0.77 15.20 16.02
N ARG A 108 -0.28 15.58 15.28
CA ARG A 108 -0.68 14.92 14.01
C ARG A 108 0.14 15.40 12.82
N GLN A 109 1.42 15.07 12.81
CA GLN A 109 2.31 15.35 11.68
C GLN A 109 1.86 14.60 10.41
N LYS A 110 1.94 15.26 9.24
CA LYS A 110 1.69 14.61 7.95
C LYS A 110 2.72 13.49 7.72
N ARG A 111 2.31 12.28 7.32
CA ARG A 111 3.29 11.21 7.05
C ARG A 111 4.16 11.56 5.84
N ARG A 112 5.43 11.15 5.87
CA ARG A 112 6.36 11.16 4.75
C ARG A 112 6.57 9.75 4.21
N TRP A 113 7.10 9.65 3.00
CA TRP A 113 7.37 8.37 2.37
C TRP A 113 8.29 7.48 3.23
N ARG A 114 9.36 8.07 3.80
CA ARG A 114 10.33 7.39 4.68
C ARG A 114 9.67 6.86 5.95
N ASP A 115 8.71 7.57 6.53
CA ASP A 115 8.06 7.20 7.80
C ASP A 115 7.45 5.78 7.72
N ASP A 116 6.94 5.38 6.55
CA ASP A 116 6.40 4.04 6.32
C ASP A 116 7.46 2.94 6.42
N ILE A 117 8.70 3.23 6.02
CA ILE A 117 9.80 2.28 6.04
C ILE A 117 10.42 2.24 7.43
N THR A 118 10.60 3.38 8.08
CA THR A 118 11.05 3.45 9.48
C THR A 118 10.08 2.72 10.41
N THR A 119 8.77 2.80 10.15
CA THR A 119 7.77 2.02 10.91
C THR A 119 7.96 0.50 10.74
N TYR A 120 8.46 0.06 9.58
CA TYR A 120 8.61 -1.36 9.26
C TYR A 120 9.96 -1.95 9.71
N ILE A 121 11.06 -1.23 9.49
CA ILE A 121 12.43 -1.68 9.76
C ILE A 121 12.86 -1.34 11.21
N GLY A 122 12.19 -0.38 11.86
CA GLY A 122 12.64 0.20 13.11
C GLY A 122 13.62 1.35 12.88
N LYS A 123 14.15 1.92 13.97
CA LYS A 123 15.06 3.08 13.95
C LYS A 123 16.49 2.78 13.45
N HIS A 124 16.78 1.59 12.93
CA HIS A 124 18.12 1.22 12.44
C HIS A 124 18.45 1.75 11.03
N MET A 125 18.06 2.99 10.73
CA MET A 125 18.49 3.71 9.51
C MET A 125 19.57 4.74 9.87
N GLU A 126 20.57 4.32 10.64
CA GLU A 126 21.79 5.07 10.92
C GLU A 126 22.98 4.21 10.51
#